data_AF-A0A7R8P081-F1
#
_entry.id   AF-A0A7R8P081-F1
#
_cell.length_a   1.000
_cell.length_b   1.000
_cell.length_c   1.000
_cell.angle_alpha   90.00
_cell.angle_beta   90.00
_cell.angle_gamma   90.00
#
_symmetry.space_group_name_H-M   'P 1'
#
loop_
_entity.id
_entity.type
_entity.pdbx_description
1 polymer ?
#
loop_
_entity_poly.entity_id
_entity_poly.type
_entity_poly.pdbx_seq_one_letter_code
_entity_poly.pdbx_strand_id
1 'polypeptide(L)'
;MTEPLEKRLEKAMAELQAAQEAVARTERELRSASFAVLSSDRAVRATAGPQGELTGIEFLENKYRDMSPQELAASVLEAASAARLKMNRHVMKAMAPFAEPSSNVPELKGFELDWERIFGPEVLREDDQDTERGPATPAWRDALGDEGED
;
A
#
# COMPACT_ATOMS: atom_id res chain seq x y z
N MET A 1 -19.83 19.52 -37.10
CA MET A 1 -19.45 20.90 -36.75
C MET A 1 -18.19 20.83 -35.92
N THR A 2 -17.11 21.44 -36.38
CA THR A 2 -15.83 21.47 -35.66
C THR A 2 -16.04 22.32 -34.40
N GLU A 3 -15.85 21.71 -33.25
CA GLU A 3 -15.88 22.45 -31.98
C GLU A 3 -14.79 23.55 -32.04
N PRO A 4 -15.11 24.79 -31.64
CA PRO A 4 -14.14 25.89 -31.72
C PRO A 4 -12.91 25.54 -30.87
N LEU A 5 -11.73 25.84 -31.41
CA LEU A 5 -10.44 25.58 -30.78
C LEU A 5 -10.39 26.09 -29.33
N GLU A 6 -11.03 27.23 -29.08
CA GLU A 6 -11.17 27.85 -27.76
C GLU A 6 -11.82 26.92 -26.74
N LYS A 7 -12.95 26.28 -27.08
CA LYS A 7 -13.65 25.36 -26.17
C LYS A 7 -12.83 24.10 -25.86
N ARG A 8 -12.08 23.61 -26.86
CA ARG A 8 -11.19 22.46 -26.67
C ARG A 8 -10.03 22.81 -25.74
N LEU A 9 -9.47 24.02 -25.89
CA LEU A 9 -8.42 24.52 -25.02
C LEU A 9 -8.93 24.72 -23.58
N GLU A 10 -10.11 25.32 -23.41
CA GLU A 10 -10.75 25.49 -22.10
C GLU A 10 -10.95 24.13 -21.39
N LYS A 11 -11.46 23.13 -22.11
CA LYS A 11 -11.65 21.78 -21.57
C LYS A 11 -10.31 21.14 -21.16
N ALA A 12 -9.29 21.24 -22.01
CA ALA A 12 -7.97 20.70 -21.72
C ALA A 12 -7.32 21.37 -20.50
N MET A 13 -7.45 22.69 -20.36
CA MET A 13 -6.95 23.42 -19.19
C MET A 13 -7.69 23.03 -17.91
N ALA A 14 -9.02 22.90 -17.97
CA ALA A 14 -9.83 22.49 -16.83
C ALA A 14 -9.46 21.07 -16.36
N GLU A 15 -9.24 20.14 -17.29
CA GLU A 15 -8.80 18.78 -16.97
C GLU A 15 -7.40 18.74 -16.39
N LEU A 16 -6.46 19.51 -16.95
CA LEU A 16 -5.12 19.62 -16.41
C LEU A 16 -5.14 20.14 -14.96
N GLN A 17 -5.95 21.18 -14.69
CA GLN A 17 -6.10 21.72 -13.34
C GLN A 17 -6.68 20.68 -12.39
N ALA A 18 -7.73 19.95 -12.80
CA ALA A 18 -8.32 18.89 -12.00
C ALA A 18 -7.32 17.76 -11.69
N ALA A 19 -6.50 17.39 -12.67
CA ALA A 19 -5.42 16.40 -12.49
C ALA A 19 -4.37 16.90 -11.49
N GLN A 20 -3.92 18.15 -11.60
CA GLN A 20 -2.97 18.76 -10.66
C GLN A 20 -3.51 18.78 -9.22
N GLU A 21 -4.79 19.13 -9.06
CA GLU A 21 -5.44 19.12 -7.74
C GLU A 21 -5.56 17.70 -7.17
N ALA A 22 -5.85 16.71 -8.02
CA ALA A 22 -5.91 15.31 -7.62
C ALA A 22 -4.53 14.80 -7.17
N VAL A 23 -3.47 15.08 -7.93
CA VAL A 23 -2.09 14.74 -7.54
C VAL A 23 -1.72 15.38 -6.21
N ALA A 24 -2.01 16.68 -6.03
CA ALA A 24 -1.71 17.37 -4.78
C ALA A 24 -2.47 16.81 -3.56
N ARG A 25 -3.69 16.28 -3.77
CA ARG A 25 -4.42 15.55 -2.71
C ARG A 25 -3.76 14.21 -2.41
N THR A 26 -3.47 13.40 -3.42
CA THR A 26 -2.81 12.10 -3.24
C THR A 26 -1.45 12.25 -2.54
N GLU A 27 -0.64 13.24 -2.93
CA GLU A 27 0.63 13.50 -2.25
C GLU A 27 0.47 13.84 -0.77
N ARG A 28 -0.57 14.60 -0.40
CA ARG A 28 -0.87 14.90 1.01
C ARG A 28 -1.23 13.65 1.79
N GLU A 29 -2.06 12.78 1.20
CA GLU A 29 -2.47 11.52 1.80
C GLU A 29 -1.25 10.61 2.01
N LEU A 30 -0.42 10.44 0.98
CA LEU A 30 0.80 9.63 1.04
C LEU A 30 1.78 10.14 2.09
N ARG A 31 1.94 11.46 2.26
CA ARG A 31 2.80 12.04 3.30
C ARG A 31 2.37 11.72 4.73
N SER A 32 1.10 11.34 4.94
CA SER A 32 0.58 10.95 6.25
C SER A 32 0.49 9.44 6.45
N ALA A 33 0.69 8.65 5.39
CA ALA A 33 0.59 7.20 5.45
C ALA A 33 1.79 6.59 6.18
N SER A 34 1.52 5.56 6.97
CA SER A 34 2.53 4.68 7.54
C SER A 34 1.99 3.27 7.65
N PHE A 35 2.86 2.27 7.49
CA PHE A 35 2.47 0.86 7.56
C PHE A 35 3.34 0.11 8.52
N ALA A 36 2.71 -0.62 9.43
CA ALA A 36 3.38 -1.55 10.32
C ALA A 36 3.21 -2.98 9.83
N VAL A 37 4.29 -3.76 9.87
CA VAL A 37 4.32 -5.18 9.49
C VAL A 37 5.03 -5.97 10.58
N LEU A 38 4.53 -7.18 10.83
CA LEU A 38 5.12 -8.15 11.75
C LEU A 38 6.06 -9.09 10.99
N SER A 39 7.16 -9.48 11.62
CA SER A 39 7.96 -10.63 11.19
C SER A 39 7.14 -11.93 11.27
N SER A 40 7.56 -12.95 10.53
CA SER A 40 6.84 -14.24 10.47
C SER A 40 6.73 -14.94 11.83
N ASP A 41 7.73 -14.78 12.69
CA ASP A 41 7.75 -15.27 14.07
C ASP A 41 6.99 -14.39 15.07
N ARG A 42 6.45 -13.25 14.61
CA ARG A 42 5.74 -12.24 15.41
C ARG A 42 6.58 -11.72 16.58
N ALA A 43 7.92 -11.75 16.48
CA ALA A 43 8.83 -11.20 17.48
C ALA A 43 9.12 -9.72 17.27
N VAL A 44 9.03 -9.24 16.03
CA VAL A 44 9.34 -7.86 15.66
C VAL A 44 8.19 -7.25 14.87
N ARG A 45 7.89 -5.98 15.15
CA ARG A 45 7.09 -5.12 14.29
C ARG A 45 7.96 -4.00 13.77
N ALA A 46 7.95 -3.77 12.45
CA ALA A 46 8.60 -2.62 11.85
C ALA A 46 7.54 -1.71 11.21
N THR A 47 7.72 -0.40 11.35
CA THR A 47 6.85 0.62 10.78
C THR A 47 7.62 1.42 9.74
N ALA A 48 7.10 1.47 8.51
CA ALA A 48 7.60 2.30 7.43
C ALA A 48 6.75 3.58 7.32
N GLY A 49 7.44 4.71 7.17
CA GLY A 49 6.85 6.03 6.98
C GLY A 49 6.75 6.44 5.49
N PRO A 50 6.28 7.68 5.22
CA PRO A 50 5.91 8.21 3.90
C PRO A 50 6.95 8.05 2.78
N GLN A 51 8.25 8.00 3.10
CA GLN A 51 9.34 7.87 2.13
C GLN A 51 9.96 6.47 2.11
N GLY A 52 9.35 5.49 2.79
CA GLY A 52 9.91 4.14 2.93
C GLY A 52 11.07 4.07 3.92
N GLU A 53 11.24 5.09 4.75
CA GLU A 53 12.09 5.11 5.93
C GLU A 53 11.44 4.31 7.06
N LEU A 54 12.26 3.68 7.92
CA LEU A 54 11.74 3.03 9.11
C LEU A 54 11.55 4.07 10.21
N THR A 55 10.32 4.25 10.66
CA THR A 55 9.93 5.20 11.71
C THR A 55 9.79 4.53 13.08
N GLY A 56 9.70 3.20 13.12
CA GLY A 56 9.59 2.45 14.36
C GLY A 56 9.99 0.99 14.21
N ILE A 57 10.59 0.45 15.27
CA ILE A 57 10.83 -0.98 15.47
C ILE A 57 10.40 -1.33 16.88
N GLU A 58 9.50 -2.29 17.02
CA GLU A 58 8.99 -2.77 18.31
C GLU A 58 9.31 -4.26 18.46
N PHE A 59 9.90 -4.64 19.61
CA PHE A 59 10.09 -6.05 19.99
C PHE A 59 8.90 -6.52 20.82
N LEU A 60 8.24 -7.57 20.38
CA LEU A 60 6.97 -8.03 20.95
C LEU A 60 7.16 -9.18 21.93
N GLU A 61 6.33 -9.18 22.97
CA GLU A 61 6.13 -10.31 23.90
C GLU A 61 7.43 -10.83 24.55
N ASN A 62 8.50 -10.02 24.59
CA ASN A 62 9.84 -10.42 25.02
C ASN A 62 10.45 -11.63 24.27
N LYS A 63 9.88 -12.04 23.13
CA LYS A 63 10.35 -13.20 22.35
C LYS A 63 11.81 -13.11 21.96
N TYR A 64 12.30 -11.90 21.72
CA TYR A 64 13.69 -11.61 21.39
C TYR A 64 14.71 -12.14 22.43
N ARG A 65 14.27 -12.40 23.67
CA ARG A 65 15.14 -12.90 24.75
C ARG A 65 15.53 -14.36 24.57
N ASP A 66 14.67 -15.15 23.93
CA ASP A 66 14.88 -16.58 23.68
C ASP A 66 15.52 -16.83 22.31
N MET A 67 15.76 -15.78 21.54
CA MET A 67 16.33 -15.84 20.19
C MET A 67 17.85 -15.66 20.22
N SER A 68 18.53 -16.36 19.31
CA SER A 68 19.92 -16.02 19.00
C SER A 68 20.02 -14.63 18.35
N PRO A 69 21.19 -13.97 18.41
CA PRO A 69 21.40 -12.68 17.75
C PRO A 69 21.11 -12.72 16.24
N GLN A 70 21.40 -13.84 15.58
CA GLN A 70 21.18 -14.04 14.15
C GLN A 70 19.69 -14.16 13.81
N GLU A 71 18.93 -14.91 14.62
CA GLU A 71 17.49 -15.02 14.46
C GLU A 71 16.82 -13.66 14.64
N LEU A 72 17.22 -12.91 15.68
CA LEU A 72 16.67 -11.58 15.92
C LEU A 72 16.96 -10.62 14.75
N ALA A 73 18.20 -10.63 14.24
CA ALA A 73 18.58 -9.82 13.09
C ALA A 73 17.75 -10.19 11.85
N ALA A 74 17.51 -11.49 11.61
CA ALA A 74 16.68 -11.94 10.50
C ALA A 74 15.24 -11.42 10.62
N SER A 75 14.62 -11.52 11.80
CA SER A 75 13.25 -11.04 12.03
C SER A 75 13.11 -9.53 11.88
N VAL A 76 14.12 -8.76 12.32
CA VAL A 76 14.16 -7.31 12.09
C VAL A 76 14.25 -6.98 10.60
N LEU A 77 15.18 -7.62 9.87
CA LEU A 77 15.37 -7.37 8.44
C LEU A 77 14.14 -7.78 7.62
N GLU A 78 13.50 -8.90 7.99
CA GLU A 78 12.26 -9.36 7.39
C GLU A 78 11.14 -8.33 7.58
N ALA A 79 10.82 -7.97 8.83
CA ALA A 79 9.76 -7.02 9.14
C ALA A 79 10.03 -5.65 8.47
N ALA A 80 11.27 -5.17 8.51
CA ALA A 80 11.67 -3.92 7.89
C ALA A 80 11.48 -3.93 6.37
N SER A 81 11.96 -4.98 5.70
CA SER A 81 11.85 -5.10 4.25
C SER A 81 10.39 -5.21 3.82
N ALA A 82 9.58 -5.97 4.55
CA ALA A 82 8.16 -6.12 4.29
C ALA A 82 7.38 -4.80 4.52
N ALA A 83 7.69 -4.05 5.58
CA ALA A 83 7.08 -2.75 5.84
C ALA A 83 7.38 -1.74 4.71
N ARG A 84 8.65 -1.67 4.27
CA ARG A 84 9.07 -0.81 3.16
C ARG A 84 8.39 -1.20 1.85
N LEU A 85 8.33 -2.49 1.55
CA LEU A 85 7.68 -3.00 0.36
C LEU A 85 6.18 -2.66 0.33
N LYS A 86 5.49 -2.86 1.47
CA LYS A 86 4.08 -2.51 1.61
C LYS A 86 3.84 -1.01 1.37
N MET A 87 4.73 -0.17 1.88
CA MET A 87 4.65 1.27 1.65
C MET A 87 4.89 1.67 0.19
N ASN A 88 5.93 1.12 -0.44
CA ASN A 88 6.22 1.38 -1.86
C ASN A 88 5.05 0.98 -2.76
N ARG A 89 4.41 -0.16 -2.48
CA ARG A 89 3.20 -0.59 -3.19
C ARG A 89 2.03 0.35 -2.98
N HIS A 90 1.86 0.89 -1.78
CA HIS A 90 0.82 1.87 -1.51
C HIS A 90 1.03 3.15 -2.34
N VAL A 91 2.26 3.66 -2.42
CA VAL A 91 2.62 4.80 -3.28
C VAL A 91 2.34 4.49 -4.76
N MET A 92 2.77 3.33 -5.25
CA MET A 92 2.52 2.90 -6.63
C MET A 92 1.01 2.84 -6.93
N LYS A 93 0.21 2.17 -6.09
CA LYS A 93 -1.24 2.06 -6.25
C LYS A 93 -1.92 3.44 -6.21
N ALA A 94 -1.49 4.34 -5.34
CA ALA A 94 -2.04 5.68 -5.23
C ALA A 94 -1.73 6.56 -6.46
N MET A 95 -0.60 6.32 -7.12
CA MET A 95 -0.15 7.09 -8.28
C MET A 95 -0.57 6.48 -9.63
N ALA A 96 -0.95 5.20 -9.65
CA ALA A 96 -1.38 4.49 -10.86
C ALA A 96 -2.44 5.24 -11.71
N PRO A 97 -3.47 5.88 -11.12
CA PRO A 97 -4.47 6.62 -11.91
C PRO A 97 -3.91 7.78 -12.72
N PHE A 98 -2.74 8.31 -12.35
CA PHE A 98 -2.09 9.42 -13.06
C PHE A 98 -1.07 8.96 -14.12
N ALA A 99 -0.75 7.66 -14.15
CA ALA A 99 0.11 7.08 -15.18
C ALA A 99 -0.67 6.81 -16.48
N GLU A 100 -2.00 6.71 -16.40
CA GLU A 100 -2.87 6.51 -17.55
C GLU A 100 -3.17 7.83 -18.28
N PRO A 101 -3.34 7.82 -19.61
CA PRO A 101 -3.82 8.99 -20.35
C PRO A 101 -5.22 9.44 -19.89
N SER A 102 -5.51 10.75 -19.96
CA SER A 102 -6.86 11.24 -19.65
C SER A 102 -7.89 10.63 -20.61
N SER A 103 -8.96 10.07 -20.04
CA SER A 103 -10.08 9.53 -20.82
C SER A 103 -10.88 10.63 -21.54
N ASN A 104 -10.78 11.89 -21.08
CA ASN A 104 -11.60 12.99 -21.58
C ASN A 104 -10.85 13.93 -22.55
N VAL A 105 -9.51 13.99 -22.46
CA VAL A 105 -8.60 14.72 -23.36
C VAL A 105 -7.42 13.80 -23.70
N PRO A 106 -7.47 13.06 -24.83
CA PRO A 106 -6.43 12.11 -25.23
C PRO A 106 -5.02 12.72 -25.39
N GLU A 107 -4.94 14.04 -25.62
CA GLU A 107 -3.68 14.78 -25.72
C GLU A 107 -2.97 14.93 -24.37
N LEU A 108 -3.69 14.82 -23.24
CA LEU A 108 -3.11 14.79 -21.90
C LEU A 108 -2.61 13.37 -21.60
N LYS A 109 -1.31 13.16 -21.85
CA LYS A 109 -0.62 11.92 -21.48
C LYS A 109 -0.48 11.81 -19.96
N GLY A 110 -0.55 10.57 -19.45
CA GLY A 110 -0.19 10.27 -18.07
C GLY A 110 1.32 10.37 -17.83
N PHE A 111 1.73 10.25 -16.57
CA PHE A 111 3.13 10.23 -16.19
C PHE A 111 3.77 8.88 -16.53
N GLU A 112 4.90 8.90 -17.25
CA GLU A 112 5.73 7.71 -17.43
C GLU A 112 6.57 7.48 -16.16
N LEU A 113 6.13 6.52 -15.33
CA LEU A 113 6.80 6.13 -14.10
C LEU A 113 7.34 4.71 -14.22
N ASP A 114 8.67 4.58 -14.19
CA ASP A 114 9.35 3.29 -14.14
C ASP A 114 9.43 2.81 -12.69
N TRP A 115 8.38 2.12 -12.24
CA TRP A 115 8.25 1.62 -10.87
C TRP A 115 9.33 0.60 -10.51
N GLU A 116 9.75 -0.23 -11.47
CA GLU A 116 10.83 -1.20 -11.27
C GLU A 116 12.15 -0.47 -11.00
N ARG A 117 12.45 0.60 -11.73
CA ARG A 117 13.65 1.41 -11.48
C ARG A 117 13.57 2.20 -10.17
N ILE A 118 12.38 2.67 -9.77
CA ILE A 118 12.20 3.49 -8.57
C ILE A 118 12.25 2.64 -7.28
N PHE A 119 11.54 1.50 -7.26
CA PHE A 119 11.33 0.71 -6.04
C PHE A 119 11.87 -0.72 -6.11
N GLY A 120 12.33 -1.17 -7.29
CA GLY A 120 12.68 -2.56 -7.56
C GLY A 120 11.49 -3.40 -8.04
N PRO A 121 11.75 -4.58 -8.64
CA PRO A 121 10.72 -5.43 -9.24
C PRO A 121 9.75 -6.02 -8.21
N GLU A 122 10.11 -6.09 -6.93
CA GLU A 122 9.25 -6.63 -5.86
C GLU A 122 7.94 -5.85 -5.69
N VAL A 123 7.92 -4.56 -6.04
CA VAL A 123 6.71 -3.72 -5.95
C VAL A 123 5.64 -4.15 -6.94
N LEU A 124 6.04 -4.74 -8.07
CA LEU A 124 5.16 -5.15 -9.18
C LEU A 124 4.61 -6.57 -9.01
N ARG A 125 5.16 -7.37 -8.09
CA ARG A 125 4.64 -8.71 -7.82
C ARG A 125 3.29 -8.61 -7.12
N GLU A 126 2.28 -9.27 -7.68
CA GLU A 126 0.95 -9.39 -7.07
C GLU A 126 1.08 -10.09 -5.70
N ASP A 127 0.42 -9.54 -4.68
CA ASP A 127 0.33 -10.19 -3.38
C ASP A 127 -0.69 -11.32 -3.46
N ASP A 128 -0.24 -12.58 -3.39
CA ASP A 128 -1.12 -13.71 -3.02
C ASP A 128 -1.74 -13.50 -1.61
N GLN A 129 -1.20 -12.58 -0.81
CA GLN A 129 -1.56 -12.35 0.59
C GLN A 129 -2.63 -11.28 0.85
N ASP A 130 -3.04 -10.50 -0.16
CA ASP A 130 -4.20 -9.58 -0.04
C ASP A 130 -5.54 -10.33 -0.28
N THR A 131 -5.51 -11.64 -0.55
CA THR A 131 -6.69 -12.50 -0.45
C THR A 131 -7.08 -12.63 1.02
N GLU A 132 -7.97 -11.74 1.44
CA GLU A 132 -8.93 -11.93 2.52
C GLU A 132 -8.49 -12.88 3.66
N ARG A 133 -7.70 -12.37 4.61
CA ARG A 133 -7.96 -12.75 6.01
C ARG A 133 -9.29 -12.08 6.40
N GLY A 134 -10.39 -12.64 5.91
CA GLY A 134 -11.72 -12.40 6.46
C GLY A 134 -11.70 -12.71 7.96
N PRO A 135 -12.60 -12.12 8.76
CA PRO A 135 -12.64 -12.37 10.19
C PRO A 135 -12.73 -13.87 10.41
N ALA A 136 -11.68 -14.46 11.00
CA ALA A 136 -11.68 -15.85 11.42
C ALA A 136 -12.82 -16.00 12.43
N THR A 137 -13.98 -16.41 11.95
CA THR A 137 -15.08 -16.85 12.78
C THR A 137 -14.56 -18.11 13.47
N PRO A 138 -14.44 -18.11 14.79
CA PRO A 138 -13.94 -19.29 15.47
C PRO A 138 -14.93 -20.44 15.25
N ALA A 139 -14.46 -21.50 14.60
CA ALA A 139 -15.20 -22.74 14.31
C ALA A 139 -15.58 -23.57 15.56
N TRP A 140 -15.59 -22.97 16.76
CA TRP A 140 -16.00 -23.62 18.00
C TRP A 140 -17.41 -23.20 18.48
N ARG A 141 -18.13 -22.35 17.73
CA ARG A 141 -19.51 -21.97 18.06
C ARG A 141 -20.59 -22.96 17.63
N ASP A 142 -20.27 -23.95 16.79
CA ASP A 142 -21.21 -24.99 16.36
C ASP A 142 -21.31 -26.20 17.32
N ALA A 143 -20.58 -26.20 18.44
CA ALA A 143 -20.60 -27.29 19.42
C ALA A 143 -21.52 -27.05 20.63
N LEU A 144 -22.33 -25.99 20.64
CA LEU A 144 -23.24 -25.65 21.74
C LEU A 144 -24.68 -25.39 21.24
N GLY A 145 -25.13 -26.22 20.31
CA GLY A 145 -26.56 -26.35 19.97
C GLY A 145 -27.21 -27.32 20.95
N ASP A 146 -27.67 -26.75 22.06
CA ASP A 146 -28.46 -27.31 23.15
C ASP A 146 -29.47 -28.37 22.69
N GLU A 147 -29.27 -29.60 23.19
CA GLU A 147 -30.24 -30.68 23.14
C GLU A 147 -31.31 -30.45 24.21
N GLY A 148 -32.56 -30.29 23.81
CA GLY A 148 -33.71 -30.59 24.67
C GLY A 148 -34.77 -29.51 24.71
N GLU A 149 -35.94 -29.79 24.13
CA GLU A 149 -37.21 -29.56 24.83
C GLU A 149 -38.31 -30.44 24.20
N ASP A 150 -39.17 -30.93 25.10
CA ASP A 150 -40.14 -32.03 24.97
C ASP A 150 -41.27 -31.86 23.93
#